data_AF-A0A1B7YEE1-F1
#
_entry.id   AF-A0A1B7YEE1-F1
#
_cell.length_a   1.000
_cell.length_b   1.000
_cell.length_c   1.000
_cell.angle_alpha   90.00
_cell.angle_beta   90.00
_cell.angle_gamma   90.00
#
_symmetry.space_group_name_H-M   'P 1'
#
loop_
_entity.id
_entity.type
_entity.pdbx_description
1 polymer ?
#
loop_
_entity_poly.entity_id
_entity_poly.type
_entity_poly.pdbx_seq_one_letter_code
_entity_poly.pdbx_strand_id
1 'polypeptide(L)'
;MRLSAIHVLATSLAGACGQAFIPCVEATPSGNAVFGFNYVNACNKWAWIGKNVGVDVSIQADCSLRQNWPNYQAVSYVCIQRSPDPSAEGAVPNKCYWAPDSSTIYGACQLPESHCPNIVNVEGWPRMSPSGAGRSI
;
A
#
# COMPACT_ATOMS: atom_id res chain seq x y z
N MET A 1 -19.19 -28.88 -51.82
CA MET A 1 -19.25 -27.57 -51.14
C MET A 1 -18.96 -27.82 -49.66
N ARG A 2 -17.77 -27.49 -49.16
CA ARG A 2 -17.40 -27.70 -47.74
C ARG A 2 -17.45 -26.35 -47.05
N LEU A 3 -18.36 -26.20 -46.08
CA LEU A 3 -18.52 -24.98 -45.29
C LEU A 3 -17.39 -24.87 -44.26
N SER A 4 -16.69 -23.75 -44.28
CA SER A 4 -15.68 -23.35 -43.31
C SER A 4 -16.34 -23.05 -41.95
N ALA A 5 -15.87 -23.69 -40.89
CA ALA A 5 -16.23 -23.34 -39.52
C ALA A 5 -15.29 -22.25 -39.00
N ILE A 6 -15.76 -21.00 -38.99
CA ILE A 6 -15.07 -19.87 -38.39
C ILE A 6 -15.26 -19.95 -36.87
N HIS A 7 -14.19 -20.28 -36.15
CA HIS A 7 -14.16 -20.25 -34.69
C HIS A 7 -13.90 -18.82 -34.24
N VAL A 8 -14.95 -18.13 -33.80
CA VAL A 8 -14.84 -16.80 -33.19
C VAL A 8 -14.28 -16.96 -31.77
N LEU A 9 -13.00 -16.67 -31.59
CA LEU A 9 -12.39 -16.53 -30.27
C LEU A 9 -12.92 -15.25 -29.61
N ALA A 10 -13.88 -15.39 -28.72
CA ALA A 10 -14.29 -14.33 -27.82
C ALA A 10 -13.23 -14.16 -26.72
N THR A 11 -12.33 -13.20 -26.88
CA THR A 11 -11.48 -12.71 -25.79
C THR A 11 -12.34 -11.85 -24.87
N SER A 12 -12.81 -12.44 -23.76
CA SER A 12 -13.42 -11.70 -22.67
C SER A 12 -12.35 -10.82 -22.00
N LEU A 13 -12.36 -9.52 -22.29
CA LEU A 13 -11.74 -8.53 -21.41
C LEU A 13 -12.53 -8.57 -20.09
N ALA A 14 -12.02 -9.32 -19.12
CA ALA A 14 -12.38 -9.09 -17.72
C ALA A 14 -11.86 -7.70 -17.36
N GLY A 15 -12.72 -6.69 -17.50
CA GLY A 15 -12.45 -5.35 -17.00
C GLY A 15 -12.30 -5.43 -15.50
N ALA A 16 -11.06 -5.48 -15.02
CA ALA A 16 -10.76 -5.21 -13.63
C ALA A 16 -11.12 -3.73 -13.39
N CYS A 17 -12.23 -3.48 -12.69
CA CYS A 17 -12.54 -2.17 -12.15
C CYS A 17 -11.50 -1.83 -11.06
N GLY A 18 -10.29 -1.46 -11.46
CA GLY A 18 -9.34 -0.82 -10.57
C GLY A 18 -9.81 0.61 -10.35
N GLN A 19 -10.15 0.97 -9.11
CA GLN A 19 -10.19 2.39 -8.75
C GLN A 19 -8.78 2.94 -8.98
N ALA A 20 -8.63 3.88 -9.92
CA ALA A 20 -7.35 4.47 -10.23
C ALA A 20 -6.95 5.42 -9.10
N PHE A 21 -6.23 4.91 -8.10
CA PHE A 21 -5.57 5.74 -7.09
C PHE A 21 -4.31 6.38 -7.70
N ILE A 22 -3.94 7.56 -7.20
CA ILE A 22 -2.64 8.14 -7.56
C ILE A 22 -1.51 7.25 -7.04
N PRO A 23 -0.38 7.12 -7.75
CA PRO A 23 0.75 6.31 -7.27
C PRO A 23 1.29 6.87 -5.94
N CYS A 24 1.61 5.98 -4.99
CA CYS A 24 2.25 6.37 -3.74
C CYS A 24 3.66 6.90 -4.01
N VAL A 25 4.02 8.00 -3.36
CA VAL A 25 5.35 8.62 -3.47
C VAL A 25 6.31 7.90 -2.53
N GLU A 26 7.47 7.47 -3.04
CA GLU A 26 8.52 6.89 -2.20
C GLU A 26 9.02 7.93 -1.18
N ALA A 27 9.31 7.47 0.03
CA ALA A 27 9.79 8.29 1.13
C ALA A 27 11.07 7.70 1.71
N THR A 28 11.90 8.55 2.30
CA THR A 28 12.99 8.12 3.17
C THR A 28 12.62 8.49 4.60
N PRO A 29 12.33 7.51 5.48
CA PRO A 29 12.00 7.79 6.86
C PRO A 29 13.21 8.40 7.57
N SER A 30 12.96 9.22 8.59
CA SER A 30 14.00 9.58 9.56
C SER A 30 13.53 9.23 10.97
N GLY A 31 14.46 8.99 11.89
CA GLY A 31 14.11 8.50 13.23
C GLY A 31 13.49 7.10 13.26
N ASN A 32 12.92 6.73 14.40
CA ASN A 32 12.40 5.38 14.65
C ASN A 32 10.90 5.27 14.29
N ALA A 33 10.49 4.08 13.85
CA ALA A 33 9.09 3.75 13.69
C ALA A 33 8.35 3.86 15.02
N VAL A 34 7.11 4.33 14.97
CA VAL A 34 6.24 4.52 16.15
C VAL A 34 4.97 3.68 16.05
N PHE A 35 4.55 3.33 14.84
CA PHE A 35 3.33 2.59 14.59
C PHE A 35 3.65 1.21 14.03
N GLY A 36 2.98 0.19 14.56
CA GLY A 36 3.00 -1.15 14.00
C GLY A 36 1.70 -1.43 13.26
N PHE A 37 1.71 -2.47 12.41
CA PHE A 37 0.53 -2.93 11.70
C PHE A 37 0.27 -4.42 11.93
N ASN A 38 -0.99 -4.82 12.07
CA ASN A 38 -1.41 -6.22 12.17
C ASN A 38 -1.85 -6.72 10.80
N TYR A 39 -1.37 -7.90 10.44
CA TYR A 39 -1.93 -8.65 9.31
C TYR A 39 -3.29 -9.22 9.69
N VAL A 40 -4.28 -8.99 8.84
CA VAL A 40 -5.65 -9.51 8.95
C VAL A 40 -5.97 -10.23 7.65
N ASN A 41 -6.46 -11.46 7.73
CA ASN A 41 -6.95 -12.22 6.58
C ASN A 41 -8.36 -12.73 6.87
N ALA A 42 -9.31 -12.34 6.02
CA ALA A 42 -10.70 -12.76 6.10
C ALA A 42 -11.29 -12.90 4.68
N CYS A 43 -12.08 -13.94 4.44
CA CYS A 43 -12.79 -14.15 3.17
C CYS A 43 -11.89 -14.06 1.91
N ASN A 44 -10.68 -14.65 1.95
CA ASN A 44 -9.67 -14.59 0.90
C ASN A 44 -9.16 -13.18 0.57
N LYS A 45 -9.41 -12.20 1.45
CA LYS A 45 -8.85 -10.85 1.38
C LYS A 45 -7.89 -10.67 2.54
N TRP A 46 -6.78 -9.98 2.29
CA TRP A 46 -5.84 -9.61 3.32
C TRP A 46 -5.72 -8.10 3.44
N ALA A 47 -5.36 -7.64 4.63
CA ALA A 47 -5.03 -6.25 4.91
C ALA A 47 -3.97 -6.16 6.02
N TRP A 48 -3.15 -5.11 5.97
CA TRP A 48 -2.33 -4.67 7.10
C TRP A 48 -2.99 -3.45 7.71
N ILE A 49 -3.37 -3.51 8.98
CA ILE A 49 -4.14 -2.46 9.67
C ILE A 49 -3.32 -1.92 10.84
N GLY A 50 -3.28 -0.59 11.00
CA GLY A 50 -2.59 0.05 12.13
C GLY A 50 -3.01 -0.55 13.47
N LYS A 51 -2.03 -0.89 14.33
CA LYS A 51 -2.29 -1.45 15.68
C LYS A 51 -2.63 -0.38 16.70
N ASN A 52 -2.25 0.86 16.43
CA ASN A 52 -2.27 1.95 17.38
C ASN A 52 -3.66 2.61 17.41
N VAL A 53 -4.16 2.85 18.62
CA VAL A 53 -5.45 3.52 18.83
C VAL A 53 -5.43 4.92 18.20
N GLY A 54 -6.43 5.22 17.38
CA GLY A 54 -6.56 6.54 16.73
C GLY A 54 -5.77 6.70 15.44
N VAL A 55 -5.22 5.60 14.89
CA VAL A 55 -4.63 5.50 13.56
C VAL A 55 -5.42 4.52 12.72
N ASP A 56 -6.14 5.01 11.72
CA ASP A 56 -6.82 4.24 10.69
C ASP A 56 -6.04 4.35 9.38
N VAL A 57 -4.97 3.55 9.32
CA VAL A 57 -4.15 3.35 8.11
C VAL A 57 -4.20 1.87 7.76
N SER A 58 -4.39 1.57 6.48
CA SER A 58 -4.44 0.22 5.99
C SER A 58 -3.72 0.04 4.66
N ILE A 59 -3.13 -1.13 4.45
CA ILE A 59 -2.72 -1.62 3.13
C ILE A 59 -3.63 -2.78 2.78
N GLN A 60 -4.32 -2.71 1.64
CA GLN A 60 -5.29 -3.72 1.23
C GLN A 60 -4.73 -4.62 0.10
N ALA A 61 -5.41 -5.74 -0.14
CA ALA A 61 -5.07 -6.71 -1.17
C ALA A 61 -5.10 -6.15 -2.61
N ASP A 62 -5.75 -5.00 -2.83
CA ASP A 62 -5.75 -4.26 -4.09
C ASP A 62 -4.52 -3.33 -4.26
N CYS A 63 -3.51 -3.50 -3.39
CA CYS A 63 -2.32 -2.64 -3.36
C CYS A 63 -2.58 -1.17 -3.00
N SER A 64 -3.76 -0.84 -2.46
CA SER A 64 -4.03 0.52 -2.00
C SER A 64 -3.50 0.71 -0.57
N LEU A 65 -2.68 1.73 -0.39
CA LEU A 65 -2.39 2.31 0.93
C LEU A 65 -3.44 3.37 1.19
N ARG A 66 -4.19 3.22 2.29
CA ARG A 66 -5.29 4.10 2.66
C ARG A 66 -5.09 4.64 4.05
N GLN A 67 -5.53 5.87 4.25
CA GLN A 67 -5.58 6.50 5.55
C GLN A 67 -6.92 7.20 5.67
N ASN A 68 -7.80 6.63 6.48
CA ASN A 68 -9.13 7.19 6.67
C ASN A 68 -9.05 8.34 7.67
N TRP A 69 -9.69 9.46 7.33
CA TRP A 69 -9.77 10.62 8.21
C TRP A 69 -11.17 10.71 8.82
N PRO A 70 -11.31 11.19 10.07
CA PRO A 70 -10.28 11.80 10.90
C PRO A 70 -9.39 10.79 11.65
N ASN A 71 -8.07 11.05 11.68
CA ASN A 71 -7.13 10.35 12.54
C ASN A 71 -6.75 11.22 13.74
N TYR A 72 -6.66 10.61 14.92
CA TYR A 72 -6.15 11.28 16.12
C TYR A 72 -4.65 11.58 15.97
N GLN A 73 -3.91 10.68 15.31
CA GLN A 73 -2.53 10.90 14.92
C GLN A 73 -2.33 10.54 13.45
N ALA A 74 -1.75 11.47 12.69
CA ALA A 74 -1.44 11.24 11.29
C ALA A 74 -0.15 10.42 11.16
N VAL A 75 -0.22 9.31 10.43
CA VAL A 75 0.96 8.62 9.91
C VAL A 75 1.47 9.42 8.72
N SER A 76 2.79 9.66 8.66
CA SER A 76 3.40 10.39 7.54
C SER A 76 3.87 9.47 6.44
N TYR A 77 4.50 8.36 6.83
CA TYR A 77 4.97 7.36 5.89
C TYR A 77 4.93 5.98 6.52
N VAL A 78 4.79 4.99 5.65
CA VAL A 78 4.70 3.58 5.96
C VAL A 78 5.83 2.88 5.23
N CYS A 79 6.63 2.12 5.97
CA CYS A 79 7.66 1.24 5.42
C CYS A 79 7.15 -0.18 5.37
N ILE A 80 7.34 -0.80 4.22
CA ILE A 80 6.92 -2.14 3.89
C ILE A 80 8.18 -2.99 3.78
N GLN A 81 8.26 -3.99 4.64
CA GLN A 81 9.26 -5.03 4.59
C GLN A 81 8.67 -6.23 3.86
N ARG A 82 9.38 -6.73 2.86
CA ARG A 82 8.95 -7.88 2.06
C ARG A 82 9.85 -9.08 2.31
N SER A 83 9.38 -10.28 2.03
CA SER A 83 10.24 -11.46 1.84
C SER A 83 10.23 -11.84 0.35
N PRO A 84 11.39 -12.17 -0.26
CA PRO A 84 11.43 -12.56 -1.67
C PRO A 84 10.70 -13.91 -1.91
N ASP A 85 10.43 -14.69 -0.86
CA ASP A 85 9.64 -15.91 -0.91
C ASP A 85 8.63 -15.91 0.26
N PRO A 86 7.33 -16.20 0.03
CA PRO A 86 6.33 -16.28 1.10
C PRO A 86 6.67 -17.30 2.20
N SER A 87 7.63 -18.19 1.97
CA SER A 87 8.10 -19.22 2.91
C SER A 87 9.53 -19.00 3.42
N ALA A 88 10.25 -17.97 2.95
CA ALA A 88 11.67 -17.80 3.27
C ALA A 88 11.93 -16.88 4.47
N GLU A 89 12.89 -17.29 5.31
CA GLU A 89 13.60 -16.41 6.22
C GLU A 89 14.55 -15.49 5.42
N GLY A 90 14.35 -14.19 5.55
CA GLY A 90 15.19 -13.18 4.92
C GLY A 90 14.36 -12.02 4.38
N ALA A 91 14.22 -10.97 5.17
CA ALA A 91 13.53 -9.78 4.73
C ALA A 91 14.35 -8.97 3.70
N VAL A 92 13.71 -8.57 2.61
CA VAL A 92 14.15 -7.54 1.66
C VAL A 92 14.22 -6.18 2.38
N PRO A 93 15.12 -5.25 1.99
CA PRO A 93 15.15 -3.90 2.54
C PRO A 93 13.77 -3.23 2.52
N ASN A 94 13.49 -2.50 3.60
CA ASN A 94 12.26 -1.74 3.78
C ASN A 94 12.12 -0.71 2.66
N LYS A 95 10.97 -0.72 1.98
CA LYS A 95 10.56 0.33 1.05
C LYS A 95 9.50 1.19 1.70
N CYS A 96 9.69 2.51 1.68
CA CYS A 96 8.81 3.42 2.40
C CYS A 96 8.06 4.33 1.45
N TYR A 97 6.82 4.64 1.82
CA TYR A 97 5.90 5.43 1.02
C TYR A 97 5.20 6.46 1.90
N TRP A 98 4.95 7.64 1.33
CA TRP A 98 4.10 8.63 1.98
C TRP A 98 2.69 8.07 2.16
N ALA A 99 2.19 8.16 3.39
CA ALA A 99 0.81 7.82 3.68
C ALA A 99 -0.11 8.92 3.11
N PRO A 100 -1.24 8.55 2.50
CA PRO A 100 -2.16 9.51 1.91
C PRO A 100 -2.74 10.43 3.00
N ASP A 101 -2.72 11.73 2.74
CA ASP A 101 -3.28 12.72 3.65
C ASP A 101 -4.75 13.01 3.34
N SER A 102 -5.35 13.93 4.10
CA SER A 102 -6.75 14.33 3.92
C SER A 102 -7.03 15.02 2.58
N SER A 103 -5.99 15.45 1.85
CA SER A 103 -6.11 16.07 0.52
C SER A 103 -5.94 15.08 -0.63
N THR A 104 -5.49 13.86 -0.35
CA THR A 104 -5.34 12.82 -1.35
C THR A 104 -6.72 12.33 -1.82
N ILE A 105 -6.90 12.19 -3.13
CA ILE A 105 -8.17 11.74 -3.73
C ILE A 105 -8.53 10.36 -3.14
N TYR A 106 -9.72 10.28 -2.52
CA TYR A 106 -10.22 9.10 -1.79
C TYR A 106 -9.41 8.68 -0.55
N GLY A 107 -8.48 9.51 -0.06
CA GLY A 107 -7.63 9.18 1.09
C GLY A 107 -6.75 7.95 0.86
N ALA A 108 -6.37 7.70 -0.41
CA ALA A 108 -5.68 6.48 -0.82
C ALA A 108 -4.66 6.73 -1.94
N CYS A 109 -3.57 5.96 -1.94
CA CYS A 109 -2.60 5.90 -3.02
C CYS A 109 -2.30 4.44 -3.43
N GLN A 110 -1.84 4.25 -4.66
CA GLN A 110 -1.51 2.95 -5.23
C GLN A 110 -0.03 2.62 -4.97
N LEU A 111 0.22 1.55 -4.22
CA LEU A 111 1.58 0.99 -4.10
C LEU A 111 1.96 0.32 -5.43
N PRO A 112 3.26 0.28 -5.79
CA PRO A 112 3.71 -0.51 -6.93
C PRO A 112 3.28 -1.96 -6.77
N GLU A 113 2.69 -2.57 -7.80
CA GLU A 113 2.19 -3.97 -7.73
C GLU A 113 3.28 -4.95 -7.31
N SER A 114 4.52 -4.67 -7.72
CA SER A 114 5.68 -5.47 -7.34
C SER A 114 5.94 -5.50 -5.83
N HIS A 115 5.41 -4.56 -5.04
CA HIS A 115 5.71 -4.37 -3.60
C HIS A 115 4.62 -4.88 -2.64
N CYS A 116 3.45 -5.27 -3.14
CA CYS A 116 2.39 -5.84 -2.31
C CYS A 116 2.46 -7.34 -2.04
N PRO A 117 2.97 -8.21 -2.94
CA PRO A 117 3.07 -9.62 -2.62
C PRO A 117 4.19 -9.83 -1.58
N ASN A 118 3.93 -10.76 -0.66
CA ASN A 118 4.87 -11.20 0.37
C ASN A 118 5.33 -10.10 1.35
N ILE A 119 4.43 -9.18 1.71
CA ILE A 119 4.67 -8.27 2.83
C ILE A 119 4.77 -9.12 4.10
N VAL A 120 5.86 -8.97 4.85
CA VAL A 120 6.10 -9.68 6.12
C VAL A 120 6.02 -8.77 7.34
N ASN A 121 6.27 -7.48 7.16
CA ASN A 121 6.16 -6.49 8.23
C ASN A 121 5.85 -5.12 7.65
N VAL A 122 5.12 -4.32 8.42
CA VAL A 122 4.75 -2.95 8.06
C VAL A 122 4.91 -2.08 9.30
N GLU A 123 5.64 -1.00 9.13
CA GLU A 123 5.99 -0.03 10.17
C GLU A 123 5.59 1.37 9.72
N GLY A 124 5.16 2.21 10.66
CA GLY A 124 4.72 3.57 10.39
C GLY A 124 5.44 4.60 11.28
N TRP A 125 5.56 5.81 10.75
CA TRP A 125 6.18 6.94 11.45
C TRP A 125 5.18 8.07 11.66
N PRO A 126 5.32 8.82 12.77
CA PRO A 126 4.49 9.97 13.08
C PRO A 126 4.72 11.09 12.07
N ARG A 127 3.74 11.99 11.97
CA ARG A 127 3.81 13.13 11.07
C ARG A 127 5.12 13.89 11.25
N MET A 128 5.99 13.81 10.26
CA MET A 128 7.11 14.74 10.15
C MET A 128 6.64 15.91 9.33
N SER A 129 6.80 17.12 9.87
CA SER A 129 6.64 18.31 9.05
C SER A 129 7.63 18.20 7.87
N PRO A 130 7.22 18.44 6.61
CA PRO A 130 8.11 18.36 5.45
C PRO A 130 9.32 19.31 5.49
N SER A 131 9.44 20.16 6.53
CA SER A 131 10.56 21.05 6.80
C SER A 131 11.88 20.37 7.18
N GLY A 132 11.97 19.03 7.15
CA GLY A 132 13.24 18.30 7.26
C GLY A 132 14.06 18.24 5.96
N ALA A 133 13.45 18.53 4.81
CA ALA A 133 14.21 18.92 3.63
C ALA A 133 14.64 20.38 3.84
N GLY A 134 15.91 20.58 4.15
CA GLY A 134 16.48 21.86 4.57
C GLY A 134 15.93 23.06 3.80
N ARG A 135 15.19 23.90 4.52
CA ARG A 135 15.08 25.31 4.16
C ARG A 135 16.37 25.97 4.67
N SER A 136 17.45 25.84 3.89
CA SER A 136 18.56 26.77 4.01
C SER A 136 18.01 28.15 3.68
N ILE A 137 17.96 29.02 4.69
CA ILE A 137 17.83 30.47 4.53
C ILE A 137 19.24 31.01 4.34
#